data_AF-M6ZVD7-F1
#
_entry.id   AF-M6ZVD7-F1
#
_cell.length_a   1.000
_cell.length_b   1.000
_cell.length_c   1.000
_cell.angle_alpha   90.00
_cell.angle_beta   90.00
_cell.angle_gamma   90.00
#
_symmetry.space_group_name_H-M   'P 1'
#
loop_
_entity.id
_entity.type
_entity.pdbx_description
1 polymer ?
#
loop_
_entity_poly.entity_id
_entity_poly.type
_entity_poly.pdbx_seq_one_letter_code
_entity_poly.pdbx_strand_id
1 'polypeptide(L)'
;MLELTRKAVVRATIERLRTTYSDLLVVKGYDGIPDFFEFNLYSPSNKEERDNALESLYEKLKTVAGKSMTENIHQIILLNRLTDSLDYDTAKVVIENNLIEDGKISRNNLYAAMGEANRFDERKTQIQMVGNTLKFFFPFLNFL
;
A
#
# COMPACT_ATOMS: atom_id res chain seq x y z
N MET A 1 -2.59 20.70 6.51
CA MET A 1 -1.45 20.65 5.56
C MET A 1 -0.88 19.24 5.48
N LEU A 2 -0.40 18.66 6.59
CA LEU A 2 0.20 17.32 6.62
C LEU A 2 -0.66 16.21 6.00
N GLU A 3 -1.95 16.13 6.31
CA GLU A 3 -2.81 15.10 5.71
C GLU A 3 -3.03 15.25 4.21
N LEU A 4 -3.03 16.48 3.69
CA LEU A 4 -3.11 16.70 2.25
C LEU A 4 -1.82 16.26 1.57
N THR A 5 -0.67 16.57 2.19
CA THR A 5 0.64 16.12 1.69
C THR A 5 0.78 14.60 1.78
N ARG A 6 0.33 13.96 2.85
CA ARG A 6 0.33 12.49 2.97
C ARG A 6 -0.49 11.85 1.84
N LYS A 7 -1.68 12.38 1.54
CA LYS A 7 -2.45 11.94 0.37
C LYS A 7 -1.70 12.14 -0.94
N ALA A 8 -0.94 13.23 -1.10
CA ALA A 8 -0.09 13.44 -2.27
C ALA A 8 1.07 12.43 -2.36
N VAL A 9 1.70 12.08 -1.24
CA VAL A 9 2.74 11.04 -1.14
C VAL A 9 2.17 9.67 -1.54
N VAL A 10 0.99 9.33 -1.04
CA VAL A 10 0.29 8.08 -1.39
C VAL A 10 0.06 8.02 -2.90
N ARG A 11 -0.52 9.07 -3.49
CA ARG A 11 -0.75 9.14 -4.96
C ARG A 11 0.53 9.01 -5.76
N ALA A 12 1.60 9.74 -5.38
CA ALA A 12 2.88 9.67 -6.07
C ALA A 12 3.52 8.27 -5.94
N THR A 13 3.32 7.60 -4.81
CA THR A 13 3.81 6.24 -4.57
C THR A 13 3.06 5.22 -5.43
N ILE A 14 1.74 5.33 -5.52
CA ILE A 14 0.91 4.50 -6.40
C ILE A 14 1.32 4.68 -7.86
N GLU A 15 1.44 5.93 -8.33
CA GLU A 15 1.84 6.24 -9.69
C GLU A 15 3.23 5.68 -10.03
N ARG A 16 4.17 5.82 -9.09
CA ARG A 16 5.50 5.21 -9.19
C ARG A 16 5.39 3.69 -9.35
N LEU A 17 4.63 3.01 -8.50
CA LEU A 17 4.46 1.55 -8.54
C LEU A 17 3.81 1.10 -9.86
N ARG A 18 2.73 1.76 -10.29
CA ARG A 18 2.05 1.47 -11.56
C ARG A 18 2.98 1.61 -12.76
N THR A 19 3.83 2.64 -12.75
CA THR A 19 4.81 2.82 -13.83
C THR A 19 5.90 1.75 -13.76
N THR A 20 6.48 1.51 -12.58
CA THR A 20 7.60 0.56 -12.39
C THR A 20 7.20 -0.87 -12.73
N TYR A 21 5.97 -1.26 -12.42
CA TYR A 21 5.47 -2.63 -12.60
C TYR A 21 4.37 -2.73 -13.66
N SER A 22 4.39 -1.83 -14.65
CA SER A 22 3.36 -1.74 -15.69
C SER A 22 3.25 -3.01 -16.55
N ASP A 23 4.35 -3.75 -16.68
CA ASP A 23 4.42 -5.06 -17.33
C ASP A 23 3.65 -6.16 -16.58
N LEU A 24 3.57 -6.08 -15.25
CA LEU A 24 2.79 -7.02 -14.43
C LEU A 24 1.28 -6.72 -14.49
N LEU A 25 0.89 -5.47 -14.76
CA LEU A 25 -0.51 -5.06 -14.83
C LEU A 25 -1.26 -5.59 -16.05
N VAL A 26 -0.55 -6.09 -17.07
CA VAL A 26 -1.16 -6.67 -18.28
C VAL A 26 -1.29 -8.19 -18.22
N VAL A 27 -0.87 -8.82 -17.11
CA VAL A 27 -0.95 -10.27 -16.91
C VAL A 27 -2.38 -10.63 -16.51
N LYS A 28 -3.02 -11.51 -17.31
CA LYS A 28 -4.37 -12.01 -17.03
C LYS A 28 -4.48 -12.57 -15.61
N GLY A 29 -5.45 -12.08 -14.84
CA GLY A 29 -5.64 -12.45 -13.43
C GLY A 29 -4.99 -11.52 -12.41
N TYR A 30 -4.21 -10.52 -12.87
CA TYR A 30 -3.80 -9.37 -12.05
C TYR A 30 -4.76 -8.18 -12.20
N ASP A 31 -5.74 -8.28 -13.11
CA ASP A 31 -6.72 -7.25 -13.39
C ASP A 31 -7.57 -6.95 -12.14
N GLY A 32 -7.70 -5.67 -11.77
CA GLY A 32 -8.54 -5.22 -10.65
C GLY A 32 -8.00 -5.48 -9.24
N ILE A 33 -6.95 -6.31 -9.09
CA ILE A 33 -6.33 -6.58 -7.78
C ILE A 33 -5.59 -5.37 -7.22
N PRO A 34 -4.71 -4.69 -7.99
CA PRO A 34 -4.07 -3.46 -7.55
C PRO A 34 -5.11 -2.41 -7.13
N ASP A 35 -6.20 -2.28 -7.88
CA ASP A 35 -7.28 -1.33 -7.59
C ASP A 35 -8.00 -1.71 -6.29
N PHE A 36 -8.25 -3.00 -6.04
CA PHE A 36 -8.83 -3.45 -4.78
C PHE A 36 -7.95 -3.05 -3.59
N PHE A 37 -6.65 -3.37 -3.63
CA PHE A 37 -5.73 -3.03 -2.53
C PHE A 37 -5.55 -1.52 -2.38
N GLU A 38 -5.46 -0.78 -3.47
CA GLU A 38 -5.36 0.67 -3.47
C GLU A 38 -6.58 1.33 -2.80
N PHE A 39 -7.78 1.08 -3.33
CA PHE A 39 -8.96 1.82 -2.93
C PHE A 39 -9.61 1.32 -1.64
N ASN A 40 -9.42 0.05 -1.29
CA ASN A 40 -10.14 -0.53 -0.14
C ASN A 40 -9.25 -0.70 1.09
N LEU A 41 -7.92 -0.77 0.93
CA LEU A 41 -7.01 -1.09 2.04
C LEU A 41 -6.01 0.03 2.30
N TYR A 42 -5.37 0.54 1.25
CA TYR A 42 -4.26 1.49 1.38
C TYR A 42 -4.70 2.96 1.40
N SER A 43 -5.61 3.36 0.50
CA SER A 43 -6.12 4.74 0.39
C SER A 43 -7.66 4.79 0.38
N PRO A 44 -8.34 4.24 1.41
CA PRO A 44 -9.80 4.24 1.48
C PRO A 44 -10.35 5.65 1.65
N SER A 45 -11.60 5.86 1.19
CA SER A 45 -12.27 7.16 1.29
C SER A 45 -12.50 7.57 2.74
N ASN A 46 -12.74 6.59 3.63
CA ASN A 46 -12.86 6.77 5.08
C ASN A 46 -12.48 5.50 5.87
N LYS A 47 -12.44 5.61 7.21
CA LYS A 47 -12.07 4.51 8.12
C LYS A 47 -13.09 3.37 8.11
N GLU A 48 -14.37 3.68 8.01
CA GLU A 48 -15.46 2.70 8.02
C GLU A 48 -15.40 1.81 6.77
N GLU A 49 -15.16 2.38 5.59
CA GLU A 49 -14.91 1.65 4.35
C GLU A 49 -13.72 0.71 4.45
N ARG A 50 -12.63 1.16 5.08
CA ARG A 50 -11.45 0.31 5.30
C ARG A 50 -11.77 -0.87 6.19
N ASP A 51 -12.47 -0.62 7.29
CA ASP A 51 -12.80 -1.63 8.28
C ASP A 51 -13.80 -2.65 7.66
N ASN A 52 -14.80 -2.17 6.90
CA ASN A 52 -15.71 -3.00 6.11
C ASN A 52 -14.99 -3.82 5.03
N ALA A 53 -13.97 -3.26 4.38
CA ALA A 53 -13.17 -3.98 3.39
C ALA A 53 -12.34 -5.10 4.02
N LEU A 54 -11.73 -4.84 5.20
CA LEU A 54 -11.02 -5.85 5.97
C LEU A 54 -11.97 -6.97 6.42
N GLU A 55 -13.19 -6.63 6.83
CA GLU A 55 -14.21 -7.60 7.24
C GLU A 55 -14.73 -8.41 6.04
N SER A 56 -14.98 -7.76 4.89
CA SER A 56 -15.33 -8.47 3.65
C SER A 56 -14.22 -9.41 3.18
N LEU A 57 -12.96 -8.97 3.30
CA LEU A 57 -11.80 -9.80 3.00
C LEU A 57 -11.73 -11.00 3.96
N TYR A 58 -11.97 -10.78 5.26
CA TYR A 58 -12.08 -11.85 6.24
C TYR A 58 -13.18 -12.85 5.87
N GLU A 59 -14.38 -12.37 5.54
CA GLU A 59 -15.54 -13.20 5.22
C GLU A 59 -15.39 -14.01 3.93
N LYS A 60 -14.74 -13.45 2.90
CA LYS A 60 -14.46 -14.17 1.64
C LYS A 60 -13.42 -15.27 1.82
N LEU A 61 -12.48 -15.06 2.73
CA LEU A 61 -11.34 -15.95 2.88
C LEU A 61 -11.55 -17.00 3.99
N LYS A 62 -12.36 -16.71 5.02
CA LYS A 62 -12.63 -17.65 6.14
C LYS A 62 -13.25 -18.98 5.71
N THR A 63 -13.94 -19.01 4.57
CA THR A 63 -14.55 -20.24 4.01
C THR A 63 -13.50 -21.15 3.36
N VAL A 64 -12.30 -20.64 3.09
CA VAL A 64 -11.25 -21.32 2.33
C VAL A 64 -10.08 -21.79 3.22
N ALA A 65 -9.84 -21.20 4.40
CA ALA A 65 -8.73 -21.67 5.27
C ALA A 65 -8.96 -21.46 6.78
N GLY A 66 -8.57 -22.47 7.57
CA GLY A 66 -8.53 -22.43 9.04
C GLY A 66 -7.46 -21.48 9.62
N LYS A 67 -6.97 -21.76 10.85
CA LYS A 67 -6.11 -20.93 11.72
C LYS A 67 -5.06 -20.00 11.06
N SER A 68 -4.44 -20.42 9.95
CA SER A 68 -3.50 -19.61 9.15
C SER A 68 -4.13 -18.30 8.62
N MET A 69 -5.45 -18.22 8.45
CA MET A 69 -6.14 -17.04 7.93
C MET A 69 -6.06 -15.80 8.83
N THR A 70 -6.29 -15.98 10.14
CA THR A 70 -6.27 -14.86 11.10
C THR A 70 -4.90 -14.20 11.17
N GLU A 71 -3.84 -15.00 11.09
CA GLU A 71 -2.46 -14.52 11.04
C GLU A 71 -2.21 -13.68 9.79
N ASN A 72 -2.72 -14.10 8.62
CA ASN A 72 -2.53 -13.37 7.37
C ASN A 72 -3.27 -12.04 7.33
N ILE A 73 -4.51 -11.98 7.85
CA ILE A 73 -5.25 -10.72 7.96
C ILE A 73 -4.57 -9.78 8.94
N HIS A 74 -4.04 -10.32 10.04
CA HIS A 74 -3.21 -9.55 10.95
C HIS A 74 -1.97 -8.98 10.25
N GLN A 75 -1.29 -9.77 9.41
CA GLN A 75 -0.15 -9.28 8.61
C GLN A 75 -0.53 -8.16 7.65
N ILE A 76 -1.71 -8.21 7.00
CA ILE A 76 -2.20 -7.13 6.12
C ILE A 76 -2.45 -5.86 6.92
N ILE A 77 -3.05 -5.96 8.12
CA ILE A 77 -3.27 -4.81 9.01
C ILE A 77 -1.93 -4.19 9.42
N LEU A 78 -0.95 -5.01 9.80
CA LEU A 78 0.40 -4.54 10.14
C LEU A 78 1.09 -3.88 8.94
N LEU A 79 0.96 -4.47 7.74
CA LEU A 79 1.51 -3.92 6.51
C LEU A 79 0.91 -2.55 6.21
N ASN A 80 -0.41 -2.40 6.32
CA ASN A 80 -1.08 -1.11 6.10
C ASN A 80 -0.62 -0.05 7.12
N ARG A 81 -0.50 -0.41 8.40
CA ARG A 81 0.01 0.51 9.44
C ARG A 81 1.44 0.94 9.19
N LEU A 82 2.30 0.00 8.81
CA LEU A 82 3.70 0.29 8.47
C LEU A 82 3.78 1.23 7.27
N THR A 83 3.00 0.94 6.23
CA THR A 83 2.92 1.75 5.01
C THR A 83 2.46 3.18 5.33
N ASP A 84 1.39 3.34 6.11
CA ASP A 84 0.87 4.64 6.52
C ASP A 84 1.90 5.45 7.33
N SER A 85 2.59 4.79 8.27
CA SER A 85 3.66 5.41 9.06
C SER A 85 4.82 5.90 8.18
N LEU A 86 5.23 5.10 7.19
CA LEU A 86 6.28 5.48 6.26
C LEU A 86 5.88 6.67 5.38
N ASP A 87 4.63 6.71 4.92
CA ASP A 87 4.13 7.80 4.08
C ASP A 87 3.92 9.08 4.89
N TYR A 88 3.54 8.95 6.16
CA TYR A 88 3.43 10.06 7.10
C TYR A 88 4.78 10.76 7.31
N ASP A 89 5.85 10.01 7.57
CA ASP A 89 7.19 10.60 7.75
C ASP A 89 7.75 11.14 6.43
N THR A 90 7.49 10.46 5.31
CA THR A 90 7.82 11.00 3.97
C THR A 90 7.09 12.33 3.73
N ALA A 91 5.83 12.47 4.15
CA ALA A 91 5.05 13.69 4.00
C ALA A 91 5.58 14.86 4.83
N LYS A 92 6.14 14.61 6.03
CA LYS A 92 6.82 15.65 6.81
C LYS A 92 8.03 16.20 6.05
N VAL A 93 8.87 15.32 5.53
CA VAL A 93 10.06 15.70 4.76
C VAL A 93 9.67 16.48 3.50
N VAL A 94 8.58 16.10 2.82
CA VAL A 94 8.05 16.84 1.67
C VAL A 94 7.67 18.27 2.03
N ILE A 95 7.05 18.48 3.21
CA ILE A 95 6.68 19.82 3.69
C ILE A 95 7.94 20.62 4.05
N GLU A 96 8.83 20.03 4.84
CA GLU A 96 10.05 20.67 5.35
C GLU A 96 10.96 21.15 4.22
N ASN A 97 11.02 20.41 3.13
CA ASN A 97 11.88 20.70 1.97
C ASN A 97 11.13 21.32 0.78
N ASN A 98 9.85 21.67 0.95
CA ASN A 98 9.00 22.27 -0.09
C ASN A 98 9.01 21.49 -1.43
N LEU A 99 8.85 20.17 -1.36
CA LEU A 99 9.03 19.24 -2.48
C LEU A 99 7.78 19.04 -3.36
N ILE A 100 6.76 19.90 -3.19
CA ILE A 100 5.55 19.92 -4.01
C ILE A 100 5.69 20.99 -5.10
N GLU A 101 5.60 20.57 -6.35
CA GLU A 101 5.65 21.42 -7.54
C GLU A 101 4.33 21.30 -8.30
N ASP A 102 3.66 22.42 -8.58
CA ASP A 102 2.35 22.46 -9.25
C ASP A 102 1.30 21.51 -8.64
N GLY A 103 1.31 21.39 -7.31
CA GLY A 103 0.41 20.52 -6.56
C GLY A 103 0.72 19.02 -6.67
N LYS A 104 1.88 18.64 -7.22
CA LYS A 104 2.33 17.25 -7.40
C LYS A 104 3.70 17.03 -6.78
N ILE A 105 3.98 15.78 -6.43
CA ILE A 105 5.32 15.34 -6.00
C ILE A 105 5.92 14.58 -7.18
N SER A 106 6.99 15.11 -7.78
CA SER A 106 7.71 14.43 -8.85
C SER A 106 8.36 13.14 -8.33
N ARG A 107 8.70 12.20 -9.23
CA ARG A 107 9.37 10.96 -8.82
C ARG A 107 10.69 11.21 -8.10
N ASN A 108 11.47 12.17 -8.58
CA ASN A 108 12.75 12.54 -7.98
C ASN A 108 12.54 13.14 -6.58
N ASN A 109 11.54 14.01 -6.43
CA ASN A 109 11.19 14.61 -5.15
C ASN A 109 10.66 13.56 -4.15
N LEU A 110 9.89 12.57 -4.63
CA LEU A 110 9.45 11.44 -3.81
C LEU A 110 10.66 10.62 -3.31
N TYR A 111 11.61 10.31 -4.18
CA TYR A 111 12.82 9.58 -3.79
C TYR A 111 13.72 10.37 -2.85
N ALA A 112 13.91 11.67 -3.08
CA ALA A 112 14.63 12.55 -2.18
C ALA A 112 13.97 12.56 -0.79
N ALA A 113 12.65 12.71 -0.73
CA ALA A 113 11.91 12.68 0.53
C ALA A 113 11.99 11.33 1.25
N MET A 114 11.87 10.22 0.52
CA MET A 114 12.02 8.88 1.10
C MET A 114 13.44 8.62 1.61
N GLY A 115 14.46 9.12 0.90
CA GLY A 115 15.86 9.01 1.30
C GLY A 115 16.15 9.79 2.58
N GLU A 116 15.69 11.04 2.63
CA GLU A 116 15.87 11.92 3.80
C GLU A 116 15.07 11.44 5.02
N ALA A 117 13.89 10.84 4.81
CA ALA A 117 13.15 10.19 5.90
C ALA A 117 13.94 9.04 6.56
N ASN A 118 14.92 8.45 5.85
CA ASN A 118 15.90 7.51 6.38
C ASN A 118 15.32 6.28 7.10
N ARG A 119 14.19 5.76 6.60
CA ARG A 119 13.48 4.57 7.16
C ARG A 119 13.72 3.30 6.35
N PHE A 120 14.98 3.03 6.01
CA PHE A 120 15.36 1.97 5.08
C PHE A 120 15.04 0.56 5.61
N ASP A 121 15.26 0.31 6.90
CA ASP A 121 15.00 -1.00 7.50
C ASP A 121 13.50 -1.33 7.55
N GLU A 122 12.66 -0.33 7.84
CA GLU A 122 11.21 -0.48 7.79
C GLU A 122 10.70 -0.65 6.37
N ARG A 123 11.27 0.05 5.38
CA ARG A 123 10.97 -0.18 3.95
C ARG A 123 11.35 -1.60 3.53
N LYS A 124 12.48 -2.13 3.98
CA LYS A 124 12.88 -3.52 3.75
C LYS A 124 11.90 -4.50 4.38
N THR A 125 11.46 -4.21 5.60
CA THR A 125 10.43 -4.99 6.30
C THR A 125 9.10 -4.96 5.53
N GLN A 126 8.68 -3.78 5.07
CA GLN A 126 7.48 -3.61 4.25
C GLN A 126 7.52 -4.48 2.98
N ILE A 127 8.65 -4.49 2.27
CA ILE A 127 8.83 -5.33 1.07
C ILE A 127 8.71 -6.82 1.43
N GLN A 128 9.34 -7.25 2.53
CA GLN A 128 9.25 -8.63 2.99
C GLN A 128 7.80 -9.03 3.35
N MET A 129 7.07 -8.14 4.00
CA MET A 129 5.67 -8.33 4.35
C MET A 129 4.80 -8.47 3.10
N VAL A 130 4.99 -7.60 2.10
CA VAL A 130 4.30 -7.72 0.79
C VAL A 130 4.57 -9.10 0.17
N GLY A 131 5.83 -9.53 0.13
CA GLY A 131 6.17 -10.85 -0.42
C GLY A 131 5.52 -12.01 0.33
N ASN A 132 5.45 -11.94 1.66
CA ASN A 132 4.80 -12.96 2.49
C ASN A 132 3.28 -12.97 2.27
N THR A 133 2.64 -11.79 2.21
CA THR A 133 1.22 -11.64 1.93
C THR A 133 0.87 -12.17 0.54
N LEU A 134 1.67 -11.86 -0.49
CA LEU A 134 1.45 -12.36 -1.84
C LEU A 134 1.56 -13.88 -1.95
N LYS A 135 2.53 -14.51 -1.27
CA LYS A 135 2.64 -16.00 -1.23
C LYS A 135 1.39 -16.65 -0.66
N PHE A 136 0.74 -16.02 0.30
CA PHE A 136 -0.50 -16.52 0.87
C PHE A 136 -1.67 -16.37 -0.11
N PHE A 137 -1.76 -15.25 -0.82
CA PHE A 137 -2.86 -15.01 -1.77
C PHE A 137 -2.72 -15.76 -3.09
N PHE A 138 -1.50 -16.08 -3.51
CA PHE A 138 -1.21 -16.68 -4.81
C PHE A 138 -2.02 -17.96 -5.11
N PRO A 139 -2.21 -18.92 -4.19
CA PRO A 139 -3.07 -20.08 -4.42
C PRO A 139 -4.55 -19.73 -4.66
N PHE A 140 -5.03 -18.59 -4.16
CA PHE A 140 -6.42 -18.14 -4.29
C PHE A 140 -6.66 -17.29 -5.54
N LEU A 141 -5.60 -16.74 -6.14
CA LEU A 141 -5.68 -16.00 -7.41
C LEU A 141 -6.12 -16.87 -8.60
N ASN A 142 -5.98 -18.20 -8.50
CA ASN A 142 -6.49 -19.13 -9.51
C ASN A 142 -7.99 -19.46 -9.36
N PHE A 143 -8.67 -18.90 -8.35
CA PHE A 143 -10.08 -19.14 -8.05
C PHE A 143 -10.96 -17.87 -8.13
N LEU A 144 -10.39 -16.74 -8.52
CA LEU A 144 -11.08 -15.49 -8.88
C LEU A 144 -10.97 -15.27 -10.39
#